data_AF-A0A1A8BJE9-F1
#
_entry.id   AF-A0A1A8BJE9-F1
#
_cell.length_a   1.000
_cell.length_b   1.000
_cell.length_c   1.000
_cell.angle_alpha   90.00
_cell.angle_beta   90.00
_cell.angle_gamma   90.00
#
_symmetry.space_group_name_H-M   'P 1'
#
loop_
_entity.id
_entity.type
_entity.pdbx_description
1 polymer ?
#
loop_
_entity_poly.entity_id
_entity_poly.type
_entity_poly.pdbx_seq_one_letter_code
_entity_poly.pdbx_strand_id
1 'polypeptide(L)'
;MERVPRLRPDFSEAEWQAVGRIWVKGFLDHGGMPAKLSLSFILACINGIDNVDAETLMSSFLNYLPPIERSAVEKALQGTMEESDQEDLMDLFTRMGSHSLPPQNGMKSAIEMMAHKATLQEPKFVVDCFSTPVSHVKLKLPDKDSVLNLYELKKPTGKRVMQLLETAKAVLSQREQATFYHLQRCVRTADQAKAEKILRFCTGSSVPCTYVYIYVHGTYICIQFLPRIPHRV
;
A
#
# COMPACT_ATOMS: atom_id res chain seq x y z
N MET A 1 -1.77 -5.50 5.18
CA MET A 1 -0.68 -4.99 6.03
C MET A 1 0.30 -4.24 5.16
N GLU A 2 0.70 -3.06 5.60
CA GLU A 2 1.80 -2.30 5.03
C GLU A 2 3.14 -3.01 5.31
N ARG A 3 4.15 -2.64 4.53
CA ARG A 3 5.51 -3.15 4.60
C ARG A 3 6.46 -1.99 4.77
N VAL A 4 7.43 -2.16 5.65
CA VAL A 4 8.55 -1.23 5.80
C VAL A 4 9.80 -1.95 5.30
N PRO A 5 10.63 -1.35 4.43
CA PRO A 5 11.89 -1.94 4.03
C PRO A 5 12.77 -2.24 5.24
N ARG A 6 13.46 -3.37 5.22
CA ARG A 6 14.41 -3.75 6.26
C ARG A 6 15.81 -3.76 5.68
N LEU A 7 16.78 -3.38 6.50
CA LEU A 7 18.18 -3.47 6.11
C LEU A 7 18.53 -4.91 5.75
N ARG A 8 19.33 -5.02 4.71
CA ARG A 8 19.74 -6.27 4.10
C ARG A 8 21.26 -6.27 4.02
N PRO A 9 21.94 -7.27 4.61
CA PRO A 9 23.40 -7.35 4.55
C PRO A 9 23.96 -7.39 3.13
N ASP A 10 23.16 -7.87 2.17
CA ASP A 10 23.53 -8.00 0.76
C ASP A 10 23.19 -6.76 -0.08
N PHE A 11 22.61 -5.70 0.51
CA PHE A 11 22.29 -4.45 -0.20
C PHE A 11 23.11 -3.30 0.35
N SER A 12 23.90 -2.68 -0.52
CA SER A 12 24.55 -1.40 -0.27
C SER A 12 23.65 -0.23 -0.68
N GLU A 13 24.18 0.98 -0.54
CA GLU A 13 23.53 2.20 -1.06
C GLU A 13 23.15 2.05 -2.55
N ALA A 14 24.02 1.45 -3.37
CA ALA A 14 23.79 1.33 -4.81
C ALA A 14 22.54 0.52 -5.14
N GLU A 15 22.33 -0.61 -4.47
CA GLU A 15 21.15 -1.47 -4.63
C GLU A 15 19.89 -0.75 -4.14
N TRP A 16 19.93 -0.10 -2.97
CA TRP A 16 18.77 0.64 -2.46
C TRP A 16 18.38 1.82 -3.34
N GLN A 17 19.36 2.60 -3.82
CA GLN A 17 19.10 3.65 -4.79
C GLN A 17 18.55 3.09 -6.11
N ALA A 18 19.00 1.90 -6.54
CA ALA A 18 18.45 1.24 -7.72
C ALA A 18 16.96 0.89 -7.55
N VAL A 19 16.57 0.36 -6.40
CA VAL A 19 15.14 0.13 -6.08
C VAL A 19 14.35 1.45 -6.09
N GLY A 20 14.90 2.52 -5.50
CA GLY A 20 14.31 3.85 -5.55
C GLY A 20 14.11 4.35 -6.98
N ARG A 21 15.11 4.18 -7.86
CA ARG A 21 15.02 4.54 -9.30
C ARG A 21 13.93 3.74 -10.02
N ILE A 22 13.78 2.44 -9.72
CA ILE A 22 12.70 1.61 -10.29
C ILE A 22 11.33 2.16 -9.91
N TRP A 23 11.14 2.53 -8.63
CA TRP A 23 9.90 3.15 -8.20
C TRP A 23 9.63 4.45 -8.95
N VAL A 24 10.61 5.37 -8.99
CA VAL A 24 10.47 6.65 -9.70
C VAL A 24 10.12 6.45 -11.16
N LYS A 25 10.79 5.51 -11.85
CA LYS A 25 10.50 5.18 -13.25
C LYS A 25 9.07 4.66 -13.42
N GLY A 26 8.63 3.73 -12.59
CA GLY A 26 7.26 3.21 -12.61
C GLY A 26 6.20 4.27 -12.32
N PHE A 27 6.50 5.21 -11.42
CA PHE A 27 5.63 6.36 -11.16
C PHE A 27 5.56 7.30 -12.36
N LEU A 28 6.70 7.69 -12.93
CA LEU A 28 6.74 8.65 -14.04
C LEU A 28 6.09 8.12 -15.32
N ASP A 29 6.26 6.83 -15.64
CA ASP A 29 5.75 6.23 -16.88
C ASP A 29 4.30 5.75 -16.78
N HIS A 30 3.92 5.22 -15.61
CA HIS A 30 2.67 4.48 -15.44
C HIS A 30 1.80 5.02 -14.31
N GLY A 31 2.23 6.07 -13.60
CA GLY A 31 1.54 6.59 -12.42
C GLY A 31 1.42 5.55 -11.30
N GLY A 32 2.36 4.61 -11.22
CA GLY A 32 2.38 3.58 -10.19
C GLY A 32 2.79 4.15 -8.83
N MET A 33 2.10 3.73 -7.77
CA MET A 33 2.46 4.02 -6.38
C MET A 33 2.60 2.69 -5.62
N PRO A 34 3.68 2.45 -4.86
CA PRO A 34 3.85 1.22 -4.11
C PRO A 34 2.95 1.21 -2.86
N ALA A 35 1.63 1.07 -3.05
CA ALA A 35 0.60 1.11 -2.01
C ALA A 35 0.65 -0.05 -0.98
N LYS A 36 1.73 -0.86 -1.01
CA LYS A 36 2.06 -1.85 0.03
C LYS A 36 3.21 -1.39 0.92
N LEU A 37 4.03 -0.44 0.48
CA LEU A 37 5.00 0.20 1.35
C LEU A 37 4.27 1.15 2.28
N SER A 38 4.80 1.32 3.47
CA SER A 38 4.17 2.14 4.47
C SER A 38 4.06 3.60 4.03
N LEU A 39 2.91 4.24 4.29
CA LEU A 39 2.68 5.62 3.88
C LEU A 39 3.64 6.58 4.59
N SER A 40 3.90 6.38 5.89
CA SER A 40 4.91 7.14 6.63
C SER A 40 6.29 7.02 6.00
N PHE A 41 6.70 5.81 5.59
CA PHE A 41 7.96 5.57 4.90
C PHE A 41 8.02 6.30 3.54
N ILE A 42 6.95 6.24 2.74
CA ILE A 42 6.87 6.94 1.44
C ILE A 42 6.99 8.45 1.63
N LEU A 43 6.25 9.03 2.58
CA LEU A 43 6.33 10.45 2.90
C LEU A 43 7.72 10.84 3.38
N ALA A 44 8.34 10.02 4.23
CA ALA A 44 9.71 10.26 4.67
C ALA A 44 10.71 10.27 3.50
N CYS A 45 10.54 9.41 2.49
CA CYS A 45 11.38 9.42 1.29
C CYS A 45 11.23 10.69 0.44
N ILE A 46 10.02 11.28 0.38
CA ILE A 46 9.72 12.44 -0.47
C ILE A 46 9.99 13.76 0.25
N ASN A 47 9.57 13.86 1.51
CA ASN A 47 9.53 15.09 2.28
C ASN A 47 10.54 15.09 3.44
N GLY A 48 11.15 13.95 3.78
CA GLY A 48 12.01 13.79 4.96
C GLY A 48 11.24 13.28 6.17
N ILE A 49 11.95 12.58 7.06
CA ILE A 49 11.39 11.93 8.26
C ILE A 49 10.66 12.92 9.17
N ASP A 50 11.22 14.12 9.36
CA ASP A 50 10.68 15.16 10.26
C ASP A 50 9.34 15.74 9.78
N ASN A 51 8.95 15.48 8.52
CA ASN A 51 7.70 15.95 7.93
C ASN A 51 6.56 14.91 8.01
N VAL A 52 6.77 13.81 8.72
CA VAL A 52 5.73 12.80 8.98
C VAL A 52 5.04 13.12 10.32
N ASP A 53 3.80 13.57 10.27
CA ASP A 53 3.02 13.83 11.49
C ASP A 53 2.58 12.54 12.22
N ALA A 54 2.24 12.73 13.49
CA ALA A 54 1.84 11.65 14.39
C ALA A 54 0.60 10.87 13.91
N GLU A 55 -0.37 11.53 13.29
CA GLU A 55 -1.57 10.86 12.76
C GLU A 55 -1.20 9.87 11.66
N THR A 56 -0.39 10.32 10.70
CA THR A 56 0.06 9.50 9.58
C THR A 56 0.98 8.38 10.04
N LEU A 57 1.87 8.68 10.99
CA LEU A 57 2.75 7.71 11.62
C LEU A 57 1.94 6.59 12.29
N MET A 58 0.95 6.96 13.11
CA MET A 58 0.12 6.01 13.85
C MET A 58 -0.75 5.17 12.92
N SER A 59 -1.39 5.79 11.93
CA SER A 59 -2.17 5.08 10.91
C SER A 59 -1.30 4.06 10.15
N SER A 60 -0.09 4.47 9.76
CA SER A 60 0.88 3.60 9.09
C SER A 60 1.33 2.44 9.98
N PHE A 61 1.60 2.71 11.26
CA PHE A 61 1.99 1.69 12.22
C PHE A 61 0.88 0.66 12.46
N LEU A 62 -0.36 1.09 12.68
CA LEU A 62 -1.50 0.17 12.78
C LEU A 62 -1.62 -0.69 11.52
N ASN A 63 -1.45 -0.10 10.33
CA ASN A 63 -1.48 -0.84 9.08
C ASN A 63 -0.29 -1.79 8.87
N TYR A 64 0.86 -1.53 9.49
CA TYR A 64 2.02 -2.42 9.53
C TYR A 64 1.80 -3.64 10.43
N LEU A 65 1.05 -3.49 11.53
CA LEU A 65 0.80 -4.57 12.49
C LEU A 65 -0.15 -5.66 11.93
N PRO A 66 0.06 -6.94 12.31
CA PRO A 66 -0.95 -8.00 12.21
C PRO A 66 -2.26 -7.62 12.92
N PRO A 67 -3.40 -8.22 12.52
CA PRO A 67 -4.71 -7.86 13.07
C PRO A 67 -4.82 -7.97 14.59
N ILE A 68 -4.21 -9.00 15.19
CA ILE A 68 -4.25 -9.27 16.63
C ILE A 68 -3.54 -8.14 17.38
N GLU A 69 -2.25 -7.91 17.07
CA GLU A 69 -1.46 -6.83 17.67
C GLU A 69 -2.07 -5.43 17.42
N ARG A 70 -2.65 -5.20 16.23
CA ARG A 70 -3.36 -3.94 15.93
C ARG A 70 -4.54 -3.73 16.87
N SER A 71 -5.37 -4.75 17.06
CA SER A 71 -6.52 -4.70 17.96
C SER A 71 -6.09 -4.39 19.39
N ALA A 72 -5.03 -5.04 19.87
CA ALA A 72 -4.47 -4.79 21.20
C ALA A 72 -3.99 -3.32 21.34
N VAL A 73 -3.29 -2.77 20.35
CA VAL A 73 -2.87 -1.36 20.33
C VAL A 73 -4.06 -0.41 20.33
N GLU A 74 -5.09 -0.67 19.52
CA GLU A 74 -6.29 0.18 19.46
C GLU A 74 -7.02 0.21 20.82
N LYS A 75 -7.18 -0.94 21.47
CA LYS A 75 -7.77 -1.03 22.82
C LYS A 75 -6.89 -0.40 23.89
N ALA A 76 -5.56 -0.51 23.78
CA ALA A 76 -4.61 0.15 24.67
C ALA A 76 -4.76 1.68 24.63
N LEU A 77 -4.90 2.24 23.42
CA LEU A 77 -5.12 3.67 23.21
C LEU A 77 -6.49 4.14 23.69
N GLN A 78 -7.50 3.27 23.67
CA GLN A 78 -8.85 3.55 24.18
C GLN A 78 -8.99 3.32 25.68
N GLY A 79 -8.03 2.65 26.32
CA GLY A 79 -8.09 2.28 27.75
C GLY A 79 -9.07 1.14 28.03
N THR A 80 -9.36 0.30 27.04
CA THR A 80 -10.37 -0.77 27.08
C THR A 80 -9.76 -2.18 26.97
N MET A 81 -8.49 -2.34 27.36
CA MET A 81 -7.79 -3.63 27.29
C MET A 81 -8.32 -4.65 28.29
N GLU A 82 -8.44 -5.89 27.83
CA GLU A 82 -8.63 -7.08 28.66
C GLU A 82 -7.28 -7.80 28.87
N GLU A 83 -7.26 -8.88 29.67
CA GLU A 83 -6.04 -9.63 30.00
C GLU A 83 -5.35 -10.20 28.75
N SER A 84 -6.12 -10.74 27.80
CA SER A 84 -5.59 -11.24 26.52
C SER A 84 -4.95 -10.13 25.68
N ASP A 85 -5.54 -8.93 25.68
CA ASP A 85 -4.97 -7.79 24.95
C ASP A 85 -3.64 -7.32 25.57
N GLN A 86 -3.47 -7.46 26.89
CA GLN A 86 -2.21 -7.15 27.56
C GLN A 86 -1.09 -8.11 27.18
N GLU A 87 -1.40 -9.41 27.02
CA GLU A 87 -0.44 -10.42 26.55
C GLU A 87 0.01 -10.11 25.11
N ASP A 88 -0.95 -9.90 24.19
CA ASP A 88 -0.67 -9.54 22.79
C ASP A 88 0.14 -8.24 22.69
N LEU A 89 -0.15 -7.25 23.54
CA LEU A 89 0.59 -5.99 23.59
C LEU A 89 2.00 -6.19 24.15
N MET A 90 2.17 -7.01 25.19
CA MET A 90 3.49 -7.31 25.77
C MET A 90 4.39 -8.03 24.74
N ASP A 91 3.83 -8.95 23.98
CA ASP A 91 4.53 -9.64 22.89
C ASP A 91 4.98 -8.65 21.82
N LEU A 92 4.11 -7.72 21.42
CA LEU A 92 4.47 -6.63 20.51
C LEU A 92 5.60 -5.77 21.09
N PHE A 93 5.50 -5.33 22.35
CA PHE A 93 6.55 -4.52 23.00
C PHE A 93 7.88 -5.27 23.02
N THR A 94 7.86 -6.55 23.39
CA THR A 94 9.06 -7.41 23.43
C THR A 94 9.69 -7.52 22.05
N ARG A 95 8.88 -7.78 21.02
CA ARG A 95 9.34 -7.85 19.62
C ARG A 95 9.94 -6.54 19.12
N MET A 96 9.55 -5.41 19.71
CA MET A 96 10.02 -4.07 19.38
C MET A 96 11.18 -3.60 20.29
N GLY A 97 11.62 -4.45 21.23
CA GLY A 97 12.77 -4.25 22.10
C GLY A 97 12.45 -3.62 23.47
N SER A 98 11.20 -3.68 23.92
CA SER A 98 10.80 -3.29 25.29
C SER A 98 10.25 -4.50 26.05
N HIS A 99 10.81 -4.81 27.21
CA HIS A 99 10.41 -5.99 28.00
C HIS A 99 9.40 -5.69 29.11
N SER A 100 8.74 -4.52 29.04
CA SER A 100 7.72 -4.10 29.99
C SER A 100 6.71 -3.17 29.32
N LEU A 101 5.47 -3.21 29.80
CA LEU A 101 4.44 -2.25 29.42
C LEU A 101 4.57 -0.96 30.26
N PRO A 102 4.37 0.22 29.64
CA PRO A 102 4.33 1.48 30.35
C PRO A 102 3.06 1.59 31.19
N PRO A 103 3.02 2.49 32.18
CA PRO A 103 1.78 2.86 32.86
C PRO A 103 0.79 3.49 31.86
N GLN A 104 -0.51 3.47 32.18
CA GLN A 104 -1.59 3.88 31.28
C GLN A 104 -1.42 5.32 30.74
N ASN A 105 -0.94 6.25 31.58
CA ASN A 105 -0.68 7.64 31.18
C ASN A 105 0.52 7.79 30.21
N GLY A 106 1.42 6.79 30.13
CA GLY A 106 2.55 6.75 29.21
C GLY A 106 2.33 5.88 27.97
N MET A 107 1.21 5.15 27.91
CA MET A 107 0.94 4.14 26.87
C MET A 107 1.00 4.71 25.45
N LYS A 108 0.28 5.81 25.20
CA LYS A 108 0.25 6.46 23.90
C LYS A 108 1.65 6.88 23.43
N SER A 109 2.41 7.54 24.30
CA SER A 109 3.77 7.99 23.98
C SER A 109 4.72 6.82 23.68
N ALA A 110 4.62 5.73 24.44
CA ALA A 110 5.42 4.53 24.18
C ALA A 110 5.10 3.90 22.82
N ILE A 111 3.81 3.79 22.48
CA ILE A 111 3.37 3.28 21.18
C ILE A 111 3.83 4.20 20.05
N GLU A 112 3.75 5.53 20.22
CA GLU A 112 4.26 6.49 19.23
C GLU A 112 5.77 6.35 19.01
N MET A 113 6.55 6.17 20.07
CA MET A 113 7.99 5.90 19.96
C MET A 113 8.27 4.59 19.21
N MET A 114 7.50 3.53 19.48
CA MET A 114 7.59 2.26 18.77
C MET A 114 7.24 2.40 17.28
N ALA A 115 6.18 3.14 16.98
CA ALA A 115 5.76 3.44 15.62
C ALA A 115 6.88 4.16 14.86
N HIS A 116 7.45 5.21 15.48
CA HIS A 116 8.55 5.97 14.91
C HIS A 116 9.79 5.09 14.67
N LYS A 117 10.16 4.27 15.67
CA LYS A 117 11.30 3.37 15.58
C LYS A 117 11.16 2.40 14.39
N ALA A 118 10.08 1.62 14.35
CA ALA A 118 9.93 0.56 13.34
C ALA A 118 9.65 1.09 11.93
N THR A 119 8.94 2.20 11.79
CA THR A 119 8.52 2.69 10.46
C THR A 119 9.45 3.72 9.85
N LEU A 120 10.27 4.41 10.67
CA LEU A 120 11.13 5.51 10.21
C LEU A 120 12.60 5.38 10.65
N GLN A 121 12.90 5.07 11.92
CA GLN A 121 14.30 5.03 12.39
C GLN A 121 15.07 3.81 11.88
N GLU A 122 14.52 2.61 12.06
CA GLU A 122 15.13 1.36 11.57
C GLU A 122 15.36 1.37 10.04
N PRO A 123 14.42 1.84 9.20
CA PRO A 123 14.64 1.95 7.76
C PRO A 123 15.36 3.25 7.34
N LYS A 124 15.89 4.07 8.26
CA LYS A 124 16.42 5.41 7.93
C LYS A 124 17.43 5.40 6.79
N PHE A 125 18.39 4.47 6.80
CA PHE A 125 19.36 4.36 5.72
C PHE A 125 18.70 4.12 4.35
N VAL A 126 17.63 3.33 4.30
CA VAL A 126 16.87 3.09 3.07
C VAL A 126 16.10 4.35 2.64
N VAL A 127 15.52 5.09 3.60
CA VAL A 127 14.88 6.40 3.34
C VAL A 127 15.89 7.36 2.70
N ASP A 128 17.08 7.46 3.28
CA ASP A 128 18.14 8.34 2.79
C ASP A 128 18.58 7.92 1.36
N CYS A 129 18.74 6.62 1.08
CA CYS A 129 19.02 6.11 -0.26
C CYS A 129 17.90 6.42 -1.27
N PHE A 130 16.64 6.35 -0.86
CA PHE A 130 15.48 6.60 -1.73
C PHE A 130 15.29 8.10 -2.00
N SER A 131 15.67 8.97 -1.08
CA SER A 131 15.49 10.43 -1.20
C SER A 131 16.13 11.01 -2.47
N THR A 132 17.29 10.48 -2.87
CA THR A 132 18.03 10.93 -4.06
C THR A 132 17.23 10.75 -5.35
N PRO A 133 16.81 9.53 -5.75
CA PRO A 133 16.00 9.35 -6.95
C PRO A 133 14.62 10.01 -6.84
N VAL A 134 14.00 9.99 -5.66
CA VAL A 134 12.63 10.48 -5.43
C VAL A 134 12.53 12.02 -5.50
N SER A 135 13.65 12.75 -5.36
CA SER A 135 13.68 14.21 -5.58
C SER A 135 13.02 14.67 -6.90
N HIS A 136 13.15 13.88 -7.97
CA HIS A 136 12.52 14.15 -9.27
C HIS A 136 10.99 14.04 -9.25
N VAL A 137 10.44 13.31 -8.29
CA VAL A 137 9.00 13.09 -8.11
C VAL A 137 8.35 14.23 -7.33
N LYS A 138 9.13 14.98 -6.52
CA LYS A 138 8.62 16.05 -5.67
C LYS A 138 7.90 17.16 -6.43
N LEU A 139 8.24 17.40 -7.71
CA LEU A 139 7.50 18.34 -8.56
C LEU A 139 6.06 17.88 -8.86
N LYS A 140 5.82 16.57 -8.93
CA LYS A 140 4.49 15.96 -9.15
C LYS A 140 3.77 15.64 -7.84
N LEU A 141 4.51 15.49 -6.74
CA LEU A 141 4.02 15.23 -5.38
C LEU A 141 4.61 16.27 -4.41
N PRO A 142 4.18 17.54 -4.50
CA PRO A 142 4.82 18.65 -3.79
C PRO A 142 4.57 18.63 -2.28
N ASP A 143 3.44 18.08 -1.85
CA ASP A 143 2.96 18.14 -0.47
C ASP A 143 2.39 16.80 0.00
N LYS A 144 2.16 16.72 1.32
CA LYS A 144 1.61 15.53 1.99
C LYS A 144 0.29 15.07 1.36
N ASP A 145 -0.62 16.00 1.09
CA ASP A 145 -1.97 15.68 0.60
C ASP A 145 -1.93 15.08 -0.80
N SER A 146 -1.04 15.57 -1.67
CA SER A 146 -0.83 15.01 -3.00
C SER A 146 -0.35 13.55 -2.94
N VAL A 147 0.55 13.23 -2.00
CA VAL A 147 1.05 11.87 -1.77
C VAL A 147 -0.08 10.99 -1.21
N LEU A 148 -0.80 11.47 -0.20
CA LEU A 148 -1.88 10.73 0.46
C LEU A 148 -3.02 10.42 -0.51
N ASN A 149 -3.44 11.40 -1.30
CA ASN A 149 -4.47 11.24 -2.33
C ASN A 149 -4.06 10.20 -3.37
N LEU A 150 -2.82 10.25 -3.85
CA LEU A 150 -2.33 9.27 -4.82
C LEU A 150 -2.20 7.87 -4.20
N TYR A 151 -1.69 7.77 -2.97
CA TYR A 151 -1.58 6.52 -2.24
C TYR A 151 -2.95 5.85 -2.06
N GLU A 152 -3.95 6.61 -1.60
CA GLU A 152 -5.32 6.15 -1.45
C GLU A 152 -5.97 5.80 -2.79
N LEU A 153 -5.78 6.60 -3.84
CA LEU A 153 -6.27 6.30 -5.19
C LEU A 153 -5.72 4.97 -5.71
N LYS A 154 -4.47 4.66 -5.36
CA LYS A 154 -3.76 3.45 -5.80
C LYS A 154 -3.98 2.25 -4.88
N LYS A 155 -4.70 2.39 -3.76
CA LYS A 155 -5.18 1.23 -3.01
C LYS A 155 -6.25 0.47 -3.82
N PRO A 156 -6.09 -0.83 -4.03
CA PRO A 156 -7.02 -1.63 -4.81
C PRO A 156 -8.31 -1.87 -4.02
N THR A 157 -9.46 -1.60 -4.64
CA THR A 157 -10.78 -1.89 -4.09
C THR A 157 -11.63 -2.55 -5.16
N GLY A 158 -12.62 -3.38 -4.78
CA GLY A 158 -13.51 -4.02 -5.74
C GLY A 158 -14.15 -3.01 -6.70
N LYS A 159 -14.57 -1.84 -6.20
CA LYS A 159 -15.09 -0.74 -7.03
C LYS A 159 -14.07 -0.24 -8.05
N ARG A 160 -12.82 0.02 -7.65
CA ARG A 160 -11.77 0.51 -8.56
C ARG A 160 -11.38 -0.52 -9.59
N VAL A 161 -11.23 -1.79 -9.19
CA VAL A 161 -10.90 -2.87 -10.13
C VAL A 161 -12.02 -3.06 -11.16
N MET A 162 -13.28 -3.01 -10.73
CA MET A 162 -14.43 -3.05 -11.63
C MET A 162 -14.41 -1.91 -12.65
N GLN A 163 -14.01 -0.70 -12.25
CA GLN A 163 -13.90 0.46 -13.14
C GLN A 163 -12.75 0.34 -14.17
N LEU A 164 -11.79 -0.54 -13.95
CA LEU A 164 -10.70 -0.80 -14.89
C LEU A 164 -11.07 -1.85 -15.95
N LEU A 165 -12.20 -2.55 -15.78
CA LEU A 165 -12.63 -3.58 -16.70
C LEU A 165 -13.21 -2.95 -17.97
N GLU A 166 -12.58 -3.22 -19.11
CA GLU A 166 -13.04 -2.79 -20.42
C GLU A 166 -13.30 -4.00 -21.32
N THR A 167 -14.31 -3.90 -22.18
CA THR A 167 -14.61 -4.95 -23.14
C THR A 167 -13.83 -4.69 -24.42
N ALA A 168 -13.12 -5.69 -24.93
CA ALA A 168 -12.37 -5.54 -26.18
C ALA A 168 -13.28 -5.49 -27.42
N LYS A 169 -14.55 -5.89 -27.28
CA LYS A 169 -15.58 -5.73 -28.32
C LYS A 169 -16.31 -4.40 -28.12
N ALA A 170 -16.52 -3.67 -29.22
CA ALA A 170 -17.30 -2.43 -29.22
C ALA A 170 -18.81 -2.67 -29.02
N VAL A 171 -19.32 -3.83 -29.46
CA VAL A 171 -20.73 -4.22 -29.32
C VAL A 171 -20.79 -5.62 -28.74
N LEU A 172 -21.55 -5.79 -27.66
CA LEU A 172 -21.83 -7.07 -27.02
C LEU A 172 -23.23 -7.53 -27.37
N SER A 173 -23.41 -8.83 -27.57
CA SER A 173 -24.73 -9.45 -27.57
C SER A 173 -25.37 -9.36 -26.18
N GLN A 174 -26.69 -9.53 -26.09
CA GLN A 174 -27.42 -9.50 -24.81
C GLN A 174 -26.85 -10.50 -23.78
N ARG A 175 -26.44 -11.70 -24.22
CA ARG A 175 -25.83 -12.72 -23.35
C ARG A 175 -24.45 -12.31 -22.85
N GLU A 176 -23.63 -11.72 -23.72
CA GLU A 176 -22.31 -11.24 -23.34
C GLU A 176 -22.40 -10.03 -22.39
N GLN A 177 -23.36 -9.12 -22.64
CA GLN A 177 -23.63 -7.99 -21.76
C GLN A 177 -24.03 -8.45 -20.35
N ALA A 178 -24.93 -9.44 -20.25
CA ALA A 178 -25.31 -10.03 -18.97
C ALA A 178 -24.11 -10.67 -18.27
N THR A 179 -23.30 -11.44 -19.00
CA THR A 179 -22.09 -12.09 -18.47
C THR A 179 -21.07 -11.06 -17.95
N PHE A 180 -20.83 -9.98 -18.70
CA PHE A 180 -19.96 -8.89 -18.27
C PHE A 180 -20.48 -8.19 -17.01
N TYR A 181 -21.80 -7.94 -16.94
CA TYR A 181 -22.42 -7.36 -15.76
C TYR A 181 -22.26 -8.25 -14.50
N HIS A 182 -22.42 -9.57 -14.65
CA HIS A 182 -22.18 -10.51 -13.55
C HIS A 182 -20.72 -10.46 -13.05
N LEU A 183 -19.75 -10.37 -13.97
CA LEU A 183 -18.34 -10.18 -13.61
C LEU A 183 -18.15 -8.86 -12.86
N GLN A 184 -18.63 -7.74 -13.39
CA GLN A 184 -18.51 -6.44 -12.74
C GLN A 184 -19.10 -6.45 -11.33
N ARG A 185 -20.26 -7.09 -11.15
CA ARG A 185 -20.89 -7.26 -9.83
C ARG A 185 -20.03 -8.08 -8.89
N CYS A 186 -19.48 -9.22 -9.35
CA CYS A 186 -18.58 -10.07 -8.58
C CYS A 186 -17.33 -9.30 -8.11
N VAL A 187 -16.68 -8.58 -9.04
CA VAL A 187 -15.48 -7.78 -8.75
C VAL A 187 -15.80 -6.63 -7.82
N ARG A 188 -16.95 -5.95 -7.99
CA ARG A 188 -17.35 -4.82 -7.14
C ARG A 188 -17.46 -5.20 -5.66
N THR A 189 -17.90 -6.42 -5.36
CA THR A 189 -18.06 -6.95 -4.00
C THR A 189 -16.78 -7.56 -3.42
N ALA A 190 -15.68 -7.55 -4.19
CA ALA A 190 -14.40 -8.07 -3.72
C ALA A 190 -13.84 -7.17 -2.59
N ASP A 191 -13.45 -7.80 -1.49
CA ASP A 191 -12.58 -7.16 -0.49
C ASP A 191 -11.23 -6.78 -1.11
N GLN A 192 -10.43 -6.00 -0.38
CA GLN A 192 -9.13 -5.53 -0.85
C GLN A 192 -8.20 -6.69 -1.25
N ALA A 193 -8.16 -7.78 -0.48
CA ALA A 193 -7.27 -8.90 -0.76
C ALA A 193 -7.66 -9.63 -2.07
N LYS A 194 -8.96 -9.79 -2.33
CA LYS A 194 -9.47 -10.34 -3.59
C LYS A 194 -9.23 -9.35 -4.74
N ALA A 195 -9.44 -8.05 -4.55
CA ALA A 195 -9.15 -7.03 -5.55
C ALA A 195 -7.67 -7.04 -5.97
N GLU A 196 -6.75 -7.15 -5.01
CA GLU A 196 -5.30 -7.31 -5.27
C GLU A 196 -5.00 -8.56 -6.11
N LYS A 197 -5.64 -9.69 -5.78
CA LYS A 197 -5.45 -10.95 -6.51
C LYS A 197 -5.98 -10.86 -7.94
N ILE A 198 -7.14 -10.25 -8.14
CA ILE A 198 -7.72 -10.03 -9.47
C ILE A 198 -6.79 -9.16 -10.30
N LEU A 199 -6.34 -8.02 -9.78
CA LEU A 199 -5.39 -7.17 -10.50
C LEU A 199 -4.11 -7.91 -10.84
N ARG A 200 -3.54 -8.67 -9.89
CA ARG A 200 -2.30 -9.42 -10.12
C ARG A 200 -2.48 -10.49 -11.18
N PHE A 201 -3.61 -11.19 -11.15
CA PHE A 201 -3.95 -12.17 -12.17
C PHE A 201 -4.10 -11.53 -13.55
N CYS A 202 -4.75 -10.36 -13.63
CA CYS A 202 -5.04 -9.68 -14.88
C CYS A 202 -3.92 -8.80 -15.43
N THR A 203 -2.95 -8.38 -14.61
CA THR A 203 -1.94 -7.36 -15.00
C THR A 203 -0.52 -7.67 -14.54
N GLY A 204 -0.32 -8.71 -13.73
CA GLY A 204 0.95 -8.94 -13.01
C GLY A 204 1.20 -7.99 -11.84
N SER A 205 0.39 -6.95 -11.66
CA SER A 205 0.50 -5.95 -10.60
C SER A 205 -0.68 -6.01 -9.65
N SER A 206 -0.47 -5.77 -8.35
CA SER A 206 -1.58 -5.58 -7.39
C SER A 206 -2.02 -4.11 -7.27
N VAL A 207 -1.52 -3.23 -8.15
CA VAL A 207 -1.77 -1.77 -8.12
C VAL A 207 -2.54 -1.37 -9.40
N PRO A 208 -3.58 -0.53 -9.29
CA PRO A 208 -4.34 -0.04 -10.44
C PRO A 208 -3.52 0.99 -11.26
N CYS A 209 -2.86 0.51 -12.31
CA CYS A 209 -2.02 1.33 -13.20
C CYS A 209 -2.47 1.32 -14.67
N THR A 210 -3.37 0.41 -15.04
CA THR A 210 -3.83 0.24 -16.43
C THR A 210 -5.22 -0.41 -16.47
N TYR A 211 -5.89 -0.27 -17.60
CA TYR A 211 -7.13 -0.99 -17.92
C TYR A 211 -6.87 -2.50 -18.05
N VAL A 212 -7.93 -3.27 -17.76
CA VAL A 212 -7.98 -4.72 -17.93
C VAL A 212 -8.96 -5.03 -19.04
N TYR A 213 -8.43 -5.44 -20.19
CA TYR A 213 -9.25 -5.80 -21.35
C TYR A 213 -9.78 -7.22 -21.24
N ILE A 214 -11.10 -7.36 -21.40
CA ILE A 214 -11.82 -8.62 -21.27
C ILE A 214 -12.54 -8.92 -22.59
N TYR A 215 -12.40 -10.15 -23.06
CA TYR A 215 -13.22 -10.74 -24.10
C TYR A 215 -14.33 -11.55 -23.46
N VAL A 216 -15.57 -11.22 -23.82
CA VAL A 216 -16.75 -12.01 -23.45
C VAL A 216 -17.27 -12.69 -24.71
N HIS A 217 -17.47 -14.00 -24.65
CA HIS A 217 -18.01 -14.80 -25.76
C HIS A 217 -19.09 -15.76 -25.24
N GLY A 218 -20.36 -15.40 -25.46
CA GLY A 218 -21.49 -16.08 -24.84
C GLY A 218 -21.42 -15.95 -23.31
N THR A 219 -21.21 -17.06 -22.61
CA THR A 219 -21.04 -17.14 -21.14
C THR A 219 -19.59 -17.26 -20.70
N TYR A 220 -18.64 -17.28 -21.65
CA TYR A 220 -17.21 -17.43 -21.37
C TYR A 220 -16.55 -16.06 -21.26
N ILE A 221 -15.61 -15.95 -20.32
CA ILE A 221 -14.80 -14.77 -20.08
C ILE A 221 -13.35 -15.15 -20.32
N CYS A 222 -12.69 -14.46 -21.26
CA CYS A 222 -11.27 -14.58 -21.52
C CYS A 222 -10.60 -13.23 -21.20
N ILE A 223 -9.54 -13.27 -20.40
CA ILE A 223 -8.75 -12.07 -20.07
C ILE A 223 -7.57 -12.05 -21.02
N GLN A 224 -7.49 -11.02 -21.88
CA GLN A 224 -6.34 -10.83 -22.75
C GLN A 224 -5.50 -9.64 -22.28
N PHE A 225 -4.21 -9.87 -22.18
CA PHE A 225 -3.23 -8.82 -21.96
C PHE A 225 -2.97 -8.15 -23.31
N LEU A 226 -3.62 -7.02 -23.56
CA LEU A 226 -3.18 -6.15 -24.63
C LEU A 226 -1.94 -5.40 -24.11
N PRO A 227 -0.74 -5.58 -24.70
CA PRO A 227 0.34 -4.65 -24.42
C PRO A 227 -0.16 -3.26 -24.78
N ARG A 228 0.08 -2.26 -23.92
CA ARG A 228 -0.11 -0.86 -24.28
C ARG A 228 0.58 -0.65 -25.61
N ILE A 229 -0.19 -0.52 -26.70
CA ILE A 229 0.31 0.14 -27.89
C ILE A 229 0.47 1.58 -27.42
N PRO A 230 1.70 2.12 -27.31
CA PRO A 230 1.85 3.53 -27.02
C PRO A 230 1.08 4.24 -28.12
N HIS A 231 0.13 5.10 -27.75
CA HIS A 231 -0.41 6.04 -28.72
C HIS A 231 0.78 6.69 -29.41
N ARG A 232 0.92 6.42 -30.71
CA ARG A 232 1.78 7.22 -31.58
C ARG A 232 1.31 8.67 -31.42
N VAL A 233 2.31 9.54 -31.26
CA VAL A 233 2.25 11.00 -31.32
C VAL A 233 1.21 11.48 -32.33
#